data_AF-A0A838WFT9-F1
#
_entry.id   AF-A0A838WFT9-F1
#
_cell.length_a   1.000
_cell.length_b   1.000
_cell.length_c   1.000
_cell.angle_alpha   90.00
_cell.angle_beta   90.00
_cell.angle_gamma   90.00
#
_symmetry.space_group_name_H-M   'P 1'
#
loop_
_entity.id
_entity.type
_entity.pdbx_description
1 polymer ?
#
loop_
_entity_poly.entity_id
_entity_poly.type
_entity_poly.pdbx_seq_one_letter_code
_entity_poly.pdbx_strand_id
1 'polypeptide(L)'
;TKPCIVVNPELGLEYVAKLFAQYNLHHAPVISGELMGIISLTDILVGSVTLEKPHTILLEQQLQDEIRKARIVCSNKGINSPECAAAWDVIEEMQAEIAHQRVEKPAKTAFEEFCDEFPEFPESRMYDL
;
A
#
# COMPACT_ATOMS: atom_id res chain seq x y z
N THR A 1 -47.69 -0.93 -2.27
CA THR A 1 -46.21 -0.99 -2.43
C THR A 1 -45.58 -1.09 -1.06
N LYS A 2 -44.58 -1.97 -0.88
CA LYS A 2 -43.88 -2.11 0.41
C LYS A 2 -42.74 -1.09 0.45
N PRO A 3 -42.71 -0.13 1.41
CA PRO A 3 -41.63 0.83 1.51
C PRO A 3 -40.32 0.09 1.83
N CYS A 4 -39.27 0.38 1.07
CA CYS A 4 -37.91 -0.07 1.36
C CYS A 4 -37.08 1.13 1.81
N ILE A 5 -36.12 0.88 2.70
CA ILE A 5 -35.18 1.91 3.15
C ILE A 5 -34.17 2.13 2.02
N VAL A 6 -33.98 3.38 1.63
CA VAL A 6 -33.10 3.78 0.52
C VAL A 6 -31.93 4.59 1.07
N VAL A 7 -30.79 4.54 0.39
CA VAL A 7 -29.57 5.25 0.77
C VAL A 7 -29.33 6.41 -0.20
N ASN A 8 -28.95 7.56 0.34
CA ASN A 8 -28.50 8.70 -0.48
C ASN A 8 -27.03 8.48 -0.85
N PRO A 9 -26.61 8.64 -2.13
CA PRO A 9 -25.21 8.47 -2.53
C PRO A 9 -24.23 9.41 -1.81
N GLU A 10 -24.68 10.56 -1.34
CA GLU A 10 -23.83 11.51 -0.58
C GLU A 10 -23.70 11.16 0.92
N LEU A 11 -24.34 10.07 1.37
CA LEU A 11 -24.30 9.64 2.77
C LEU A 11 -23.02 8.87 3.07
N GLY A 12 -22.27 9.30 4.10
CA GLY A 12 -21.05 8.64 4.55
C GLY A 12 -21.26 7.16 4.92
N LEU A 13 -20.28 6.31 4.60
CA LEU A 13 -20.36 4.86 4.76
C LEU A 13 -20.62 4.43 6.20
N GLU A 14 -20.12 5.19 7.18
CA GLU A 14 -20.33 4.98 8.61
C GLU A 14 -21.82 5.12 9.01
N TYR A 15 -22.55 6.01 8.35
CA TYR A 15 -23.98 6.19 8.59
C TYR A 15 -24.80 5.11 7.88
N VAL A 16 -24.37 4.68 6.69
CA VAL A 16 -24.97 3.54 6.00
C VAL A 16 -24.80 2.26 6.81
N ALA A 17 -23.61 2.02 7.39
CA ALA A 17 -23.36 0.88 8.27
C ALA A 17 -24.27 0.89 9.51
N LYS A 18 -24.44 2.05 10.15
CA LYS A 18 -25.38 2.22 11.29
C LYS A 18 -26.82 1.93 10.88
N LEU A 19 -27.24 2.42 9.73
CA LEU A 19 -28.58 2.18 9.18
C LEU A 19 -28.80 0.68 8.94
N PHE A 20 -27.82 -0.02 8.37
CA PHE A 20 -27.90 -1.45 8.13
C PHE A 20 -27.97 -2.23 9.43
N ALA A 21 -27.21 -1.85 10.45
CA ALA A 21 -27.25 -2.47 11.77
C ALA A 21 -28.58 -2.24 12.50
N GLN A 22 -29.10 -1.00 12.49
CA GLN A 22 -30.33 -0.63 13.18
C GLN A 22 -31.58 -1.30 12.60
N TYR A 23 -31.62 -1.44 11.27
CA TYR A 23 -32.78 -1.99 10.56
C TYR A 23 -32.56 -3.42 10.07
N ASN A 24 -31.45 -4.05 10.48
CA ASN A 24 -31.05 -5.42 10.10
C ASN A 24 -31.11 -5.64 8.58
N LEU A 25 -30.53 -4.69 7.83
CA LEU A 25 -30.49 -4.72 6.36
C LEU A 25 -29.19 -5.35 5.88
N HIS A 26 -29.28 -6.09 4.78
CA HIS A 26 -28.12 -6.62 4.08
C HIS A 26 -27.86 -5.88 2.76
N HIS A 27 -28.89 -5.26 2.20
CA HIS A 27 -28.87 -4.56 0.91
C HIS A 27 -29.82 -3.37 0.98
N ALA A 28 -29.45 -2.28 0.32
CA ALA A 28 -30.32 -1.12 0.12
C ALA A 28 -30.07 -0.51 -1.26
N PRO A 29 -31.12 -0.02 -1.95
CA PRO A 29 -30.95 0.75 -3.17
C PRO A 29 -30.39 2.14 -2.86
N VAL A 30 -29.49 2.62 -3.71
CA VAL A 30 -28.93 3.97 -3.65
C VAL A 30 -29.67 4.85 -4.66
N ILE A 31 -30.25 5.95 -4.20
CA ILE A 31 -31.14 6.80 -5.02
C ILE A 31 -30.75 8.27 -4.87
N SER A 32 -30.62 8.98 -6.01
CA SER A 32 -30.53 10.45 -6.07
C SER A 32 -31.33 10.95 -7.26
N GLY A 33 -32.63 11.17 -7.06
CA GLY A 33 -33.59 11.39 -8.15
C GLY A 33 -33.93 10.10 -8.90
N GLU A 34 -32.92 9.37 -9.38
CA GLU A 34 -33.03 8.07 -10.03
C GLU A 34 -32.28 6.96 -9.27
N LEU A 35 -32.54 5.70 -9.64
CA LEU A 35 -31.85 4.55 -9.06
C LEU A 35 -30.41 4.49 -9.57
N MET A 36 -29.46 4.81 -8.69
CA MET A 36 -28.03 4.83 -9.00
C MET A 36 -27.40 3.44 -8.89
N GLY A 37 -27.91 2.59 -7.99
CA GLY A 37 -27.37 1.26 -7.79
C GLY A 37 -27.87 0.60 -6.50
N ILE A 38 -27.11 -0.39 -6.03
CA ILE A 38 -27.36 -1.13 -4.80
C ILE A 38 -26.08 -1.12 -3.98
N ILE A 39 -26.21 -0.95 -2.67
CA ILE A 39 -25.13 -1.13 -1.70
C ILE A 39 -25.48 -2.30 -0.78
N SER A 40 -24.48 -3.14 -0.50
CA SER A 40 -24.58 -4.32 0.36
C SER A 40 -23.64 -4.24 1.56
N LEU A 41 -23.85 -5.12 2.54
CA LEU A 41 -22.88 -5.29 3.64
C LEU A 41 -21.48 -5.61 3.14
N THR A 42 -21.36 -6.37 2.03
CA THR A 42 -20.06 -6.67 1.43
C THR A 42 -19.39 -5.40 0.95
N ASP A 43 -20.14 -4.50 0.30
CA ASP A 43 -19.60 -3.21 -0.16
C ASP A 43 -19.20 -2.31 1.02
N ILE A 44 -19.94 -2.36 2.13
CA ILE A 44 -19.58 -1.63 3.36
C ILE A 44 -18.29 -2.18 3.95
N LEU A 45 -18.12 -3.51 4.00
CA LEU A 45 -16.91 -4.14 4.53
C LEU A 45 -15.70 -3.91 3.62
N VAL A 46 -15.86 -4.07 2.30
CA VAL A 46 -14.80 -3.84 1.31
C VAL A 46 -14.44 -2.36 1.23
N GLY A 47 -15.43 -1.46 1.25
CA GLY A 47 -15.22 -0.01 1.30
C GLY A 47 -14.50 0.42 2.58
N SER A 48 -14.81 -0.20 3.72
CA SER A 48 -14.08 0.00 4.99
C SER A 48 -12.67 -0.58 4.97
N VAL A 49 -12.37 -1.53 4.08
CA VAL A 49 -11.03 -2.06 3.78
C VAL A 49 -10.28 -1.18 2.76
N THR A 50 -10.76 0.04 2.51
CA THR A 50 -9.91 1.14 2.02
C THR A 50 -9.22 1.87 3.18
N LEU A 51 -9.07 1.21 4.32
CA LEU A 51 -8.02 1.52 5.28
C LEU A 51 -6.79 0.75 4.81
N GLU A 52 -5.87 1.48 4.18
CA GLU A 52 -4.55 1.01 3.76
C GLU A 52 -4.02 -0.04 4.73
N LYS A 53 -3.64 -1.22 4.19
CA LYS A 53 -3.07 -2.31 4.96
C LYS A 53 -2.06 -1.72 5.97
N PRO A 54 -2.33 -1.72 7.29
CA PRO A 54 -1.49 -0.99 8.25
C PRO A 54 -0.03 -1.49 8.25
N HIS A 55 0.19 -2.68 7.68
CA HIS A 55 1.50 -3.27 7.48
C HIS A 55 2.36 -2.52 6.46
N THR A 56 1.81 -1.97 5.36
CA THR A 56 2.63 -1.29 4.33
C THR A 56 3.19 0.03 4.83
N ILE A 57 2.41 0.79 5.61
CA ILE A 57 2.87 2.05 6.23
C ILE A 57 4.05 1.79 7.19
N LEU A 58 3.96 0.73 8.00
CA LEU A 58 5.03 0.35 8.92
C LEU A 58 6.28 -0.15 8.18
N LEU A 59 6.09 -0.98 7.14
CA LEU A 59 7.18 -1.48 6.29
C LEU A 59 7.91 -0.35 5.57
N GLU A 60 7.20 0.67 5.08
CA GLU A 60 7.80 1.83 4.42
C GLU A 60 8.63 2.67 5.38
N GLN A 61 8.18 2.83 6.63
CA GLN A 61 8.97 3.50 7.67
C GLN A 61 10.27 2.73 7.96
N GLN A 62 10.17 1.40 8.11
CA GLN A 62 11.34 0.56 8.32
C GLN A 62 12.30 0.61 7.12
N LEU A 63 11.78 0.63 5.89
CA LEU A 63 12.58 0.75 4.68
C LEU A 63 13.41 2.03 4.68
N GLN A 64 12.82 3.16 5.05
CA GLN A 64 13.53 4.44 5.14
C GLN A 64 14.65 4.44 6.19
N ASP A 65 14.43 3.78 7.32
CA ASP A 65 15.46 3.63 8.35
C ASP A 65 16.60 2.71 7.90
N GLU A 66 16.30 1.61 7.20
CA GLU A 66 17.33 0.73 6.63
C GLU A 66 18.14 1.43 5.53
N ILE A 67 17.51 2.22 4.66
CA ILE A 67 18.23 3.04 3.66
C ILE A 67 19.21 3.99 4.35
N ARG A 68 18.80 4.64 5.45
CA ARG A 68 19.70 5.51 6.22
C ARG A 68 20.88 4.72 6.79
N LYS A 69 20.63 3.52 7.34
CA LYS A 69 21.68 2.65 7.89
C LYS A 69 22.64 2.19 6.80
N ALA A 70 22.14 1.73 5.65
CA ALA A 70 22.96 1.30 4.52
C ALA A 70 23.88 2.43 4.04
N ARG A 71 23.34 3.66 3.86
CA ARG A 71 24.16 4.83 3.51
C ARG A 71 25.27 5.12 4.53
N ILE A 72 25.01 4.95 5.83
CA ILE A 72 26.01 5.10 6.90
C ILE A 72 27.07 3.99 6.85
N VAL A 73 26.66 2.75 6.62
CA VAL A 73 27.58 1.61 6.48
C VAL A 73 28.51 1.82 5.28
N CYS A 74 27.94 2.17 4.12
CA CYS A 74 28.69 2.46 2.90
C CYS A 74 29.64 3.65 3.07
N SER A 75 29.24 4.71 3.80
CA SER A 75 30.12 5.85 4.08
C SER A 75 31.31 5.49 4.98
N ASN A 76 31.12 4.58 5.95
CA ASN A 76 32.15 4.21 6.91
C ASN A 76 33.08 3.08 6.40
N LYS A 77 32.53 2.11 5.67
CA LYS A 77 33.25 0.91 5.21
C LYS A 77 33.73 1.02 3.76
N GLY A 78 33.22 1.99 3.03
CA GLY A 78 33.46 2.18 1.60
C GLY A 78 32.35 1.57 0.76
N ILE A 79 32.07 2.19 -0.39
CA ILE A 79 30.99 1.78 -1.28
C ILE A 79 31.21 0.39 -1.88
N ASN A 80 32.46 -0.06 -2.02
CA ASN A 80 32.83 -1.38 -2.54
C ASN A 80 33.04 -2.43 -1.43
N SER A 81 32.60 -2.14 -0.20
CA SER A 81 32.76 -3.08 0.92
C SER A 81 31.65 -4.13 0.90
N PRO A 82 31.93 -5.38 1.29
CA PRO A 82 30.91 -6.44 1.36
C PRO A 82 29.81 -6.11 2.37
N GLU A 83 30.09 -5.30 3.39
CA GLU A 83 29.10 -4.84 4.36
C GLU A 83 28.14 -3.80 3.77
N CYS A 84 28.58 -2.99 2.81
CA CYS A 84 27.72 -2.07 2.08
C CYS A 84 26.75 -2.85 1.17
N ALA A 85 27.26 -3.85 0.44
CA ALA A 85 26.46 -4.75 -0.39
C ALA A 85 25.38 -5.47 0.44
N ALA A 86 25.78 -6.12 1.55
CA ALA A 86 24.84 -6.84 2.41
C ALA A 86 23.75 -5.93 3.04
N ALA A 87 24.04 -4.65 3.27
CA ALA A 87 23.04 -3.71 3.78
C ALA A 87 22.00 -3.34 2.71
N TRP A 88 22.40 -3.29 1.44
CA TRP A 88 21.50 -3.04 0.32
C TRP A 88 20.68 -4.28 -0.08
N ASP A 89 21.21 -5.49 0.08
CA ASP A 89 20.46 -6.74 -0.13
C ASP A 89 19.20 -6.79 0.76
N VAL A 90 19.33 -6.40 2.04
CA VAL A 90 18.20 -6.35 2.99
C VAL A 90 17.12 -5.35 2.53
N ILE A 91 17.54 -4.21 1.96
CA ILE A 91 16.63 -3.19 1.44
C ILE A 91 15.87 -3.72 0.23
N GLU A 92 16.54 -4.47 -0.65
CA GLU A 92 15.92 -5.08 -1.83
C GLU A 92 14.86 -6.12 -1.43
N GLU A 93 15.14 -6.98 -0.45
CA GLU A 93 14.16 -7.93 0.10
C GLU A 93 12.92 -7.23 0.66
N MET A 94 13.13 -6.15 1.44
CA MET A 94 12.03 -5.34 1.98
C MET A 94 11.20 -4.67 0.86
N GLN A 95 11.86 -4.16 -0.17
CA GLN A 95 11.18 -3.56 -1.32
C GLN A 95 10.38 -4.58 -2.11
N ALA A 96 10.89 -5.81 -2.25
CA ALA A 96 10.16 -6.91 -2.87
C ALA A 96 8.90 -7.28 -2.07
N GLU A 97 8.99 -7.32 -0.74
CA GLU A 97 7.83 -7.56 0.12
C GLU A 97 6.79 -6.42 0.03
N ILE A 98 7.24 -5.16 0.06
CA ILE A 98 6.35 -3.99 -0.10
C ILE A 98 5.67 -4.00 -1.48
N ALA A 99 6.41 -4.30 -2.55
CA ALA A 99 5.87 -4.40 -3.89
C ALA A 99 4.89 -5.58 -4.05
N HIS A 100 5.10 -6.68 -3.33
CA HIS A 100 4.16 -7.80 -3.30
C HIS A 100 2.86 -7.45 -2.56
N GLN A 101 2.95 -6.66 -1.49
CA GLN A 101 1.78 -6.24 -0.72
C GLN A 101 0.97 -5.13 -1.40
N ARG A 102 1.61 -4.32 -2.24
CA ARG A 102 0.97 -3.25 -3.04
C ARG A 102 0.30 -3.82 -4.29
N VAL A 103 -0.84 -3.23 -4.65
CA VAL A 103 -1.56 -3.56 -5.90
C VAL A 103 -0.83 -2.97 -7.12
N GLU A 104 -0.11 -1.85 -6.92
CA GLU A 104 0.72 -1.20 -7.94
C GLU A 104 2.20 -1.20 -7.51
N LYS A 105 3.08 -1.59 -8.45
CA LYS A 105 4.53 -1.50 -8.25
C LYS A 105 4.98 -0.04 -8.45
N PRO A 106 5.89 0.48 -7.61
CA PRO A 106 6.46 1.81 -7.83
C PRO A 106 7.25 1.85 -9.14
N ALA A 107 7.35 3.04 -9.74
CA ALA A 107 8.06 3.24 -11.02
C ALA A 107 9.58 3.06 -10.91
N LYS A 108 10.16 3.31 -9.72
CA LYS A 108 11.55 3.02 -9.38
C LYS A 108 11.68 2.55 -7.92
N THR A 109 12.63 1.66 -7.66
CA THR A 109 12.98 1.23 -6.30
C THR A 109 14.09 2.11 -5.72
N ALA A 110 14.24 2.18 -4.39
CA ALA A 110 15.32 2.99 -3.81
C ALA A 110 16.71 2.40 -4.08
N PHE A 111 16.79 1.10 -4.41
CA PHE A 111 18.02 0.48 -4.90
C PHE A 111 18.37 0.96 -6.31
N GLU A 112 17.39 1.00 -7.22
CA GLU A 112 17.58 1.55 -8.57
C GLU A 112 18.03 3.02 -8.53
N GLU A 113 17.44 3.84 -7.64
CA GLU A 113 17.90 5.22 -7.43
C GLU A 113 19.34 5.30 -6.90
N PHE A 114 19.74 4.37 -6.02
CA PHE A 114 21.10 4.29 -5.50
C PHE A 114 22.10 3.87 -6.58
N CYS A 115 21.74 2.90 -7.43
CA CYS A 115 22.57 2.49 -8.56
C CYS A 115 22.72 3.59 -9.62
N ASP A 116 21.66 4.39 -9.85
CA ASP A 116 21.72 5.59 -10.70
C ASP A 116 22.68 6.65 -10.12
N GLU A 117 22.71 6.80 -8.78
CA GLU A 117 23.59 7.74 -8.07
C GLU A 117 25.06 7.26 -8.03
N PHE A 118 25.28 5.94 -7.99
CA PHE A 118 26.60 5.32 -7.87
C PHE A 118 26.81 4.18 -8.89
N PRO A 119 27.06 4.49 -10.17
CA PRO A 119 27.25 3.50 -11.25
C PRO A 119 28.53 2.66 -11.12
N GLU A 120 29.39 3.00 -10.15
CA GLU A 120 30.60 2.25 -9.81
C GLU A 120 30.35 1.12 -8.80
N PHE A 121 29.16 1.09 -8.19
CA PHE A 121 28.78 0.07 -7.22
C PHE A 121 28.76 -1.32 -7.89
N PRO A 122 29.40 -2.36 -7.31
CA PRO A 122 29.55 -3.66 -7.97
C PRO A 122 28.22 -4.29 -8.39
N GLU A 123 27.20 -4.10 -7.58
CA GLU A 123 25.84 -4.64 -7.75
C GLU A 123 24.98 -3.79 -8.70
N SER A 124 25.40 -2.57 -9.08
CA SER A 124 24.74 -1.78 -10.14
C SER A 124 24.84 -2.45 -11.52
N ARG A 125 25.78 -3.38 -11.68
CA ARG A 125 25.83 -4.33 -12.79
C ARG A 125 24.91 -5.50 -12.50
N MET A 126 23.63 -5.23 -12.31
CA MET A 126 22.62 -6.29 -12.22
C MET A 126 22.74 -7.20 -13.45
N TYR A 127 22.85 -8.50 -13.17
CA TYR A 127 23.11 -9.55 -14.14
C TYR A 127 22.05 -9.57 -15.24
N ASP A 128 22.47 -9.32 -16.49
CA ASP A 128 21.79 -9.86 -17.67
C ASP A 128 21.94 -11.40 -17.64
N LEU A 129 21.03 -12.10 -16.97
CA LEU A 129 20.85 -13.55 -17.10
C LEU A 129 19.36 -13.89 -17.26
#